data_AF-A0A1H6A6C8-F1
#
_entry.id   AF-A0A1H6A6C8-F1
#
_cell.length_a   1.000
_cell.length_b   1.000
_cell.length_c   1.000
_cell.angle_alpha   90.00
_cell.angle_beta   90.00
_cell.angle_gamma   90.00
#
_symmetry.space_group_name_H-M   'P 1'
#
loop_
_entity.id
_entity.type
_entity.pdbx_description
1 polymer ?
#
loop_
_entity_poly.entity_id
_entity_poly.type
_entity_poly.pdbx_seq_one_letter_code
_entity_poly.pdbx_strand_id
1 'polypeptide(L)'
;MPFVKVYIHLVWSTKNRVPYLNSKELRLKVWNHVRENAQLKGIFVDFINGYSDHCHCLISLGVDQFIQNILQLLKGESSFWINKNKLLSSD
;
A
#
# COMPACT_ATOMS: atom_id res chain seq x y z
N MET A 1 1.58 32.94 5.59
CA MET A 1 1.00 32.05 4.55
C MET A 1 0.35 30.87 5.26
N PRO A 2 -0.86 30.45 4.91
CA PRO A 2 -1.48 29.27 5.54
C PRO A 2 -0.68 28.02 5.19
N PHE A 3 -0.34 27.21 6.20
CA PHE A 3 0.28 25.89 6.05
C PHE A 3 -0.81 24.82 6.17
N VAL A 4 -0.93 23.97 5.14
CA VAL A 4 -1.93 22.90 5.09
C VAL A 4 -1.20 21.57 4.99
N LYS A 5 -1.60 20.62 5.83
CA LYS A 5 -1.09 19.24 5.81
C LYS A 5 -2.25 18.27 5.98
N VAL A 6 -2.51 17.49 4.94
CA VAL A 6 -3.62 16.53 4.92
C VAL A 6 -3.05 15.14 5.03
N TYR A 7 -3.44 14.41 6.08
CA TYR A 7 -3.11 13.02 6.25
C TYR A 7 -4.33 12.14 6.00
N ILE A 8 -4.14 11.05 5.26
CA ILE A 8 -5.22 10.13 4.91
C ILE A 8 -4.80 8.72 5.31
N HIS A 9 -5.65 8.10 6.12
CA HIS A 9 -5.53 6.69 6.43
C HIS A 9 -6.28 5.87 5.39
N LEU A 10 -5.52 5.19 4.53
CA LEU A 10 -6.03 4.28 3.51
C LEU A 10 -6.07 2.87 4.08
N VAL A 11 -7.20 2.18 3.88
CA VAL A 11 -7.36 0.78 4.25
C VAL A 11 -7.89 0.01 3.05
N TRP A 12 -7.27 -1.12 2.72
CA TRP A 12 -7.77 -2.03 1.69
C TRP A 12 -7.54 -3.49 2.08
N SER A 13 -8.46 -4.36 1.66
CA SER A 13 -8.37 -5.80 1.91
C SER A 13 -7.78 -6.56 0.72
N THR A 14 -7.33 -7.78 0.98
CA THR A 14 -7.13 -8.82 -0.01
C THR A 14 -8.48 -9.19 -0.67
N LYS A 15 -8.41 -9.89 -1.81
CA LYS A 15 -9.60 -10.37 -2.52
C LYS A 15 -10.41 -11.28 -1.59
N ASN A 16 -11.69 -10.99 -1.42
CA ASN A 16 -12.61 -11.71 -0.54
C ASN A 16 -12.12 -11.89 0.91
N ARG A 17 -11.20 -11.03 1.39
CA ARG A 17 -10.55 -11.15 2.70
C ARG A 17 -9.85 -12.49 2.94
N VAL A 18 -9.44 -13.18 1.89
CA VAL A 18 -8.60 -14.38 2.01
C VAL A 18 -7.27 -13.97 2.64
N PRO A 19 -6.75 -14.68 3.66
CA PRO A 19 -5.56 -14.28 4.40
C PRO A 19 -4.25 -14.50 3.62
N TYR A 20 -4.14 -13.98 2.39
CA TYR A 20 -2.98 -14.15 1.52
C TYR A 20 -1.68 -13.57 2.11
N LEU A 21 -1.76 -12.60 3.02
CA LEU A 21 -0.61 -12.00 3.69
C LEU A 21 -0.29 -12.73 5.01
N ASN A 22 -0.30 -14.07 5.00
CA ASN A 22 -0.30 -14.91 6.21
C ASN A 22 1.00 -14.86 7.03
N SER A 23 2.18 -14.78 6.39
CA SER A 23 3.47 -14.74 7.10
C SER A 23 3.96 -13.31 7.37
N LYS A 24 4.75 -13.16 8.44
CA LYS A 24 5.33 -11.87 8.82
C LYS A 24 6.36 -11.41 7.79
N GLU A 25 7.12 -12.36 7.25
CA GLU A 25 8.15 -12.18 6.23
C GLU A 25 7.52 -11.66 4.93
N LEU A 26 6.40 -12.26 4.51
CA LEU A 26 5.65 -11.82 3.33
C LEU A 26 5.10 -10.41 3.52
N ARG A 27 4.48 -10.12 4.66
CA ARG A 27 3.98 -8.77 4.99
C ARG A 27 5.10 -7.74 4.92
N LEU A 28 6.23 -7.98 5.58
CA LEU A 28 7.39 -7.08 5.53
C LEU A 28 7.88 -6.84 4.11
N LYS A 29 7.96 -7.91 3.29
CA LYS A 29 8.36 -7.82 1.88
C LYS A 29 7.40 -6.96 1.06
N VAL A 30 6.08 -7.14 1.24
CA VAL A 30 5.06 -6.33 0.55
C VAL A 30 5.09 -4.87 1.01
N TRP A 31 5.21 -4.61 2.31
CA TRP A 31 5.26 -3.25 2.85
C TRP A 31 6.49 -2.47 2.40
N ASN A 32 7.64 -3.14 2.30
CA ASN A 32 8.85 -2.53 1.77
C ASN A 32 8.69 -2.17 0.29
N HIS A 33 8.14 -3.09 -0.52
CA HIS A 33 7.85 -2.81 -1.94
C HIS A 33 6.90 -1.62 -2.10
N VAL A 34 5.80 -1.56 -1.35
CA VAL A 34 4.85 -0.44 -1.40
C VAL A 34 5.54 0.87 -1.02
N ARG A 35 6.41 0.87 0.00
CA ARG A 35 7.15 2.06 0.42
C ARG A 35 8.12 2.54 -0.65
N GLU A 36 8.89 1.63 -1.24
CA GLU A 36 9.84 1.92 -2.32
C GLU A 36 9.11 2.50 -3.54
N ASN A 37 8.02 1.86 -3.97
CA ASN A 37 7.21 2.37 -5.08
C ASN A 37 6.58 3.73 -4.77
N ALA A 38 6.04 3.94 -3.56
CA ALA A 38 5.50 5.22 -3.14
C ALA A 38 6.54 6.35 -3.22
N GLN A 39 7.75 6.10 -2.72
CA GLN A 39 8.85 7.05 -2.77
C GLN A 39 9.22 7.42 -4.21
N LEU A 40 9.30 6.43 -5.12
CA LEU A 40 9.57 6.67 -6.54
C LEU A 40 8.47 7.46 -7.26
N LYS A 41 7.25 7.50 -6.70
CA LYS A 41 6.11 8.27 -7.23
C LYS A 41 5.87 9.58 -6.48
N GLY A 42 6.75 9.97 -5.56
CA GLY A 42 6.60 11.19 -4.76
C GLY A 42 5.41 11.13 -3.78
N ILE A 43 4.98 9.93 -3.37
CA ILE A 43 3.93 9.73 -2.37
C ILE A 43 4.61 9.57 -1.01
N PHE A 44 4.31 10.48 -0.09
CA PHE A 44 4.83 10.38 1.27
C PHE A 44 3.99 9.41 2.09
N VAL A 45 4.59 8.27 2.48
CA VAL A 45 4.00 7.26 3.37
C VAL A 45 4.64 7.42 4.75
N ASP A 46 3.81 7.72 5.75
CA ASP A 46 4.24 7.84 7.15
C ASP A 46 4.29 6.46 7.82
N PHE A 47 3.18 5.72 7.74
CA PHE A 47 3.07 4.37 8.25
C PHE A 47 2.49 3.43 7.22
N ILE A 48 3.00 2.19 7.20
CA ILE A 48 2.39 1.08 6.49
C ILE A 48 2.46 -0.16 7.36
N ASN A 49 1.30 -0.78 7.56
CA ASN A 49 1.16 -2.00 8.35
C ASN A 49 -0.08 -2.76 7.88
N GLY A 50 -0.44 -3.83 8.57
CA GLY A 50 -1.62 -4.61 8.25
C GLY A 50 -1.57 -5.98 8.88
N TYR A 51 -2.54 -6.80 8.54
CA TYR A 51 -2.61 -8.17 8.99
C TYR A 51 -2.74 -9.13 7.80
N SER A 52 -3.30 -10.31 8.01
CA SER A 52 -3.34 -11.37 7.02
C SER A 52 -4.21 -11.06 5.80
N ASP A 53 -5.24 -10.24 5.95
CA ASP A 53 -6.25 -9.96 4.91
C ASP A 53 -6.38 -8.48 4.54
N HIS A 54 -5.54 -7.58 5.08
CA HIS A 54 -5.67 -6.15 4.83
C HIS A 54 -4.37 -5.37 5.07
N CYS A 55 -4.32 -4.18 4.45
CA CYS A 55 -3.28 -3.18 4.60
C CYS A 55 -3.86 -1.89 5.20
N HIS A 56 -3.10 -1.27 6.08
CA HIS A 56 -3.26 0.09 6.59
C HIS A 56 -2.08 0.94 6.10
N CYS A 57 -2.37 2.08 5.46
CA CYS A 57 -1.35 3.00 4.97
C CYS A 57 -1.74 4.44 5.32
N LEU A 58 -0.89 5.13 6.08
CA LEU A 58 -1.04 6.55 6.37
C LEU A 58 -0.15 7.34 5.41
N ILE A 59 -0.77 8.23 4.62
CA ILE A 59 -0.07 9.09 3.67
C ILE A 59 -0.24 10.56 4.01
N SER A 60 0.69 11.39 3.58
CA SER A 60 0.49 12.84 3.45
C SER A 60 0.08 13.12 2.00
N LEU A 61 -1.12 13.69 1.81
CA LEU A 61 -1.63 14.05 0.49
C LEU A 61 -0.99 15.37 0.02
N GLY A 62 -0.28 15.32 -1.11
CA GLY A 62 0.22 16.51 -1.79
C GLY A 62 -0.88 17.29 -2.50
N VAL A 63 -0.66 18.59 -2.74
CA VAL A 63 -1.65 19.49 -3.34
C VAL A 63 -2.12 19.08 -4.75
N ASP A 64 -1.23 18.46 -5.52
CA ASP A 64 -1.51 18.01 -6.90
C ASP A 64 -1.75 16.49 -6.98
N GLN A 65 -1.95 15.82 -5.85
CA GLN A 65 -2.18 14.39 -5.79
C GLN A 65 -3.67 14.05 -5.67
N PHE A 66 -4.13 13.13 -6.51
CA PHE A 66 -5.49 12.59 -6.44
C PHE A 66 -5.50 11.27 -5.69
N ILE A 67 -6.41 11.11 -4.74
CA ILE A 67 -6.56 9.88 -3.92
C ILE A 67 -6.72 8.64 -4.82
N GLN A 68 -7.47 8.74 -5.92
CA GLN A 68 -7.67 7.63 -6.86
C GLN A 68 -6.34 7.15 -7.47
N ASN A 69 -5.46 8.08 -7.86
CA ASN A 69 -4.18 7.77 -8.49
C ASN A 69 -3.24 7.16 -7.46
N ILE A 70 -3.24 7.69 -6.23
CA ILE A 70 -2.46 7.12 -5.13
C ILE A 70 -2.91 5.69 -4.83
N LEU A 71 -4.21 5.43 -4.72
CA LEU A 71 -4.71 4.06 -4.48
C LEU A 71 -4.34 3.12 -5.63
N GLN A 72 -4.40 3.57 -6.88
CA GLN A 72 -3.94 2.77 -8.02
C GLN A 72 -2.45 2.43 -7.91
N LEU A 73 -1.62 3.43 -7.58
CA LEU A 73 -0.17 3.28 -7.46
C LEU A 73 0.27 2.51 -6.22
N LEU A 74 -0.51 2.50 -5.13
CA LEU A 74 -0.17 1.75 -3.92
C LEU A 74 -0.78 0.33 -3.94
N LYS A 75 -2.10 0.23 -4.08
CA LYS A 75 -2.83 -1.07 -4.05
C LYS A 75 -2.76 -1.79 -5.39
N GLY A 76 -3.04 -1.08 -6.48
CA GLY A 76 -3.10 -1.70 -7.81
C GLY A 76 -1.74 -2.22 -8.26
N GLU A 77 -0.72 -1.39 -8.15
CA GLU A 77 0.67 -1.75 -8.45
C GLU A 77 1.18 -2.89 -7.57
N SER A 78 0.99 -2.82 -6.24
CA SER A 78 1.45 -3.90 -5.35
C SER A 78 0.74 -5.23 -5.64
N SER A 79 -0.55 -5.22 -5.99
CA SER A 79 -1.24 -6.42 -6.44
C SER A 79 -0.62 -6.99 -7.71
N PHE A 80 -0.27 -6.15 -8.68
CA PHE A 80 0.41 -6.58 -9.90
C PHE A 80 1.78 -7.17 -9.58
N TRP A 81 2.58 -6.50 -8.74
CA TRP A 81 3.90 -6.95 -8.35
C TRP A 81 3.87 -8.28 -7.58
N ILE A 82 2.95 -8.46 -6.63
CA ILE A 82 2.76 -9.71 -5.88
C ILE A 82 2.52 -10.87 -6.83
N ASN A 83 1.62 -10.70 -7.81
CA ASN A 83 1.27 -11.73 -8.79
C ASN A 83 2.44 -12.01 -9.74
N LYS A 84 3.12 -10.97 -10.24
CA LYS A 84 4.27 -11.09 -11.13
C LYS A 84 5.41 -11.90 -10.49
N ASN A 85 5.63 -11.71 -9.18
CA ASN A 85 6.68 -12.41 -8.43
C ASN A 85 6.22 -13.73 -7.81
N LYS A 86 4.95 -14.14 -8.03
CA LYS A 86 4.37 -15.37 -7.46
C LYS A 86 4.60 -15.49 -5.94
N LEU A 87 4.38 -14.38 -5.23
CA LEU A 87 4.66 -14.32 -3.78
C LEU A 87 3.60 -15.02 -2.92
N LEU A 88 2.44 -15.30 -3.50
CA LEU A 88 1.37 -16.04 -2.85
C LEU A 88 1.42 -17.48 -3.32
N SER A 89 1.24 -18.42 -2.39
CA SER A 89 0.95 -19.81 -2.75
C SER A 89 -0.31 -19.84 -3.61
N SER A 90 -0.27 -20.53 -4.74
CA SER A 90 -1.48 -20.94 -5.43
C SER A 90 -2.28 -21.85 -4.51
N ASP A 91 -3.58 -21.58 -4.39
CA ASP A 91 -4.56 -22.56 -3.94
C ASP A 91 -4.56 -23.78 -4.89
#